data_AF-A0A822GTC4-F1
#
_entry.id   AF-A0A822GTC4-F1
#
_cell.length_a   1.000
_cell.length_b   1.000
_cell.length_c   1.000
_cell.angle_alpha   90.00
_cell.angle_beta   90.00
_cell.angle_gamma   90.00
#
_symmetry.space_group_name_H-M   'P 1'
#
loop_
_entity.id
_entity.type
_entity.pdbx_description
1 polymer ?
#
loop_
_entity_poly.entity_id
_entity_poly.type
_entity_poly.pdbx_seq_one_letter_code
_entity_poly.pdbx_strand_id
1 'polypeptide(L)'
;MHCYERTTPVKFNNVTDQEHFSPDGKVYRHNATTADQTSPIHLTIGMSGALINETWFPKPEWSQVRYATFGFGKLYIHNETHLEFKTILLDPTLADEEDRFMIVRDF
;
A
#
# COMPACT_ATOMS: atom_id res chain seq x y z
N MET A 1 -10.00 -12.44 -1.80
CA MET A 1 -8.96 -12.49 -0.75
C MET A 1 -9.43 -11.59 0.38
N HIS A 2 -9.70 -12.16 1.55
CA HIS A 2 -10.27 -11.49 2.72
C HIS A 2 -9.16 -10.93 3.63
N CYS A 3 -8.32 -10.08 3.08
CA CYS A 3 -7.19 -9.49 3.79
C CYS A 3 -6.88 -8.08 3.28
N TYR A 4 -5.83 -7.50 3.83
CA TYR A 4 -5.17 -6.32 3.27
C TYR A 4 -3.80 -6.68 2.71
N GLU A 5 -3.47 -6.13 1.54
CA GLU A 5 -2.11 -6.14 1.01
C GLU A 5 -1.87 -4.90 0.16
N ARG A 6 -0.74 -4.22 0.39
CA ARG A 6 -0.22 -3.13 -0.44
C ARG A 6 1.05 -3.60 -1.11
N THR A 7 1.13 -3.40 -2.41
CA THR A 7 2.36 -3.61 -3.16
C THR A 7 3.22 -2.34 -3.15
N THR A 8 4.52 -2.49 -3.44
CA THR A 8 5.28 -1.38 -4.03
C THR A 8 4.69 -1.06 -5.41
N PRO A 9 5.07 0.04 -6.09
CA PRO A 9 4.88 0.09 -7.54
C PRO A 9 5.56 -1.14 -8.18
N VAL A 10 4.83 -1.85 -9.04
CA VAL A 10 5.31 -3.09 -9.69
C VAL A 10 5.18 -2.97 -11.20
N LYS A 11 6.30 -3.20 -11.90
CA LYS A 11 6.36 -3.24 -13.36
C LYS A 11 6.24 -4.67 -13.88
N PHE A 12 6.22 -4.80 -15.20
CA PHE A 12 6.34 -6.10 -15.87
C PHE A 12 7.53 -6.91 -15.32
N ASN A 13 7.32 -8.22 -15.16
CA ASN A 13 8.31 -9.17 -14.65
C ASN A 13 8.74 -8.95 -13.17
N ASN A 14 7.81 -8.50 -12.31
CA ASN A 14 8.02 -8.32 -10.87
C ASN A 14 9.10 -7.30 -10.47
N VAL A 15 9.50 -6.40 -11.37
CA VAL A 15 10.42 -5.31 -11.03
C VAL A 15 9.69 -4.35 -10.09
N THR A 16 10.25 -4.15 -8.90
CA THR A 16 9.67 -3.27 -7.88
C THR A 16 10.37 -1.92 -7.88
N ASP A 17 9.63 -0.87 -7.51
CA ASP A 17 10.21 0.43 -7.20
C ASP A 17 10.12 0.69 -5.69
N GLN A 18 11.17 0.32 -4.98
CA GLN A 18 11.30 0.58 -3.53
C GLN A 18 12.17 1.78 -3.22
N GLU A 19 13.04 2.17 -4.14
CA GLU A 19 14.09 3.16 -3.94
C GLU A 19 13.55 4.59 -3.81
N HIS A 20 12.34 4.85 -4.32
CA HIS A 20 11.68 6.15 -4.22
C HIS A 20 10.73 6.28 -3.02
N PHE A 21 10.71 5.30 -2.13
CA PHE A 21 10.09 5.46 -0.82
C PHE A 21 11.03 6.18 0.16
N SER A 22 10.44 6.94 1.08
CA SER A 22 11.13 7.40 2.28
C SER A 22 11.67 6.21 3.09
N PRO A 23 12.70 6.40 3.94
CA PRO A 23 13.29 5.31 4.72
C PRO A 23 12.31 4.52 5.61
N ASP A 24 11.18 5.13 5.99
CA ASP A 24 10.10 4.49 6.75
C ASP A 24 9.02 3.82 5.88
N GLY A 25 9.15 3.88 4.55
CA GLY A 25 8.20 3.29 3.60
C GLY A 25 6.86 4.02 3.48
N LYS A 26 6.74 5.23 4.07
CA LYS A 26 5.46 5.95 4.19
C LYS A 26 5.24 7.01 3.12
N VAL A 27 6.27 7.50 2.44
CA VAL A 27 6.13 8.52 1.40
C VAL A 27 6.77 8.00 0.12
N TYR A 28 5.98 7.84 -0.94
CA TYR A 28 6.46 7.53 -2.27
C TYR A 28 6.58 8.81 -3.10
N ARG A 29 7.77 9.11 -3.61
CA ARG A 29 8.04 10.24 -4.51
C ARG A 29 7.85 9.78 -5.95
N HIS A 30 6.82 10.32 -6.60
CA HIS A 30 6.45 9.97 -7.96
C HIS A 30 6.79 11.13 -8.91
N ASN A 31 7.74 10.91 -9.80
CA ASN A 31 8.09 11.78 -10.91
C ASN A 31 7.49 11.21 -12.20
N ALA A 32 6.49 11.90 -12.73
CA ALA A 32 5.78 11.48 -13.94
C ALA A 32 6.63 11.50 -15.22
N THR A 33 7.81 12.13 -15.19
CA THR A 33 8.71 12.24 -16.33
C THR A 33 9.72 11.09 -16.40
N THR A 34 9.91 10.35 -15.31
CA THR A 34 10.80 9.20 -15.27
C THR A 34 10.02 7.95 -15.66
N ALA A 35 10.39 7.33 -16.79
CA ALA A 35 9.65 6.19 -17.36
C ALA A 35 9.56 4.97 -16.40
N ASP A 36 10.50 4.89 -15.47
CA ASP A 36 10.61 3.88 -14.42
C ASP A 36 9.73 4.17 -13.18
N GLN A 37 8.96 5.26 -13.13
CA GLN A 37 8.04 5.54 -12.01
C GLN A 37 6.57 5.56 -12.46
N THR A 38 6.25 4.90 -13.56
CA THR A 38 4.90 4.92 -14.16
C THR A 38 3.95 3.83 -13.65
N SER A 39 4.45 2.92 -12.80
CA SER A 39 3.67 1.76 -12.37
C SER A 39 2.80 2.04 -11.15
N PRO A 40 1.59 1.46 -11.07
CA PRO A 40 0.70 1.71 -9.95
C PRO A 40 1.12 0.92 -8.70
N ILE A 41 0.72 1.45 -7.55
CA ILE A 41 0.60 0.68 -6.31
C ILE A 41 -0.73 -0.09 -6.37
N HIS A 42 -0.69 -1.40 -6.15
CA HIS A 42 -1.88 -2.24 -6.07
C HIS A 42 -2.29 -2.41 -4.60
N LEU A 43 -3.59 -2.32 -4.34
CA LEU A 43 -4.18 -2.53 -3.02
C LEU A 43 -5.20 -3.67 -3.09
N THR A 44 -5.02 -4.69 -2.26
CA THR A 44 -6.09 -5.62 -1.88
C THR A 44 -6.74 -5.09 -0.60
N ILE A 45 -8.05 -4.84 -0.64
CA ILE A 45 -8.83 -4.35 0.51
C ILE A 45 -10.08 -5.23 0.66
N GLY A 46 -9.88 -6.52 0.97
CA GLY A 46 -10.97 -7.49 1.16
C GLY A 46 -11.38 -7.70 2.62
N MET A 47 -11.07 -6.75 3.48
CA MET A 47 -11.14 -6.88 4.95
C MET A 47 -12.49 -6.48 5.58
N SER A 48 -13.58 -6.47 4.82
CA SER A 48 -14.86 -5.86 5.27
C SER A 48 -15.78 -6.77 6.11
N GLY A 49 -15.37 -7.99 6.47
CA GLY A 49 -16.14 -8.83 7.42
C GLY A 49 -16.39 -10.29 7.03
N ALA A 50 -15.95 -10.74 5.85
CA ALA A 50 -16.02 -12.16 5.48
C ALA A 50 -14.95 -12.98 6.22
N LEU A 51 -15.19 -14.28 6.46
CA LEU A 51 -14.25 -15.15 7.18
C LEU A 51 -12.83 -15.05 6.60
N ILE A 52 -11.87 -14.69 7.45
CA ILE A 52 -10.45 -14.64 7.13
C ILE A 52 -9.87 -16.04 7.32
N ASN A 53 -9.37 -16.63 6.23
CA ASN A 53 -8.70 -17.95 6.24
C ASN A 53 -7.49 -17.97 5.30
N GLU A 54 -6.97 -16.78 4.97
CA GLU A 54 -5.84 -16.56 4.10
C GLU A 54 -4.56 -17.13 4.71
N THR A 55 -3.84 -17.93 3.94
CA THR A 55 -2.51 -18.39 4.27
C THR A 55 -1.49 -17.63 3.42
N TRP A 56 -0.35 -17.29 4.04
CA TRP A 56 0.69 -16.52 3.37
C TRP A 56 1.86 -17.40 2.98
N PHE A 57 2.27 -17.31 1.72
CA PHE A 57 3.62 -17.71 1.31
C PHE A 57 4.66 -16.70 1.86
N PRO A 58 5.97 -17.05 1.86
CA PRO A 58 7.02 -16.09 2.14
C PRO A 58 6.79 -14.77 1.39
N LYS A 59 7.00 -13.65 2.08
CA LYS A 59 6.66 -12.32 1.56
C LYS A 59 7.47 -12.05 0.29
N PRO A 60 6.83 -11.93 -0.89
CA PRO A 60 7.55 -11.57 -2.10
C PRO A 60 7.99 -10.11 -2.02
N GLU A 61 9.05 -9.75 -2.75
CA GLU A 61 9.65 -8.41 -2.70
C GLU A 61 8.65 -7.30 -3.05
N TRP A 62 7.71 -7.56 -3.95
CA TRP A 62 6.69 -6.58 -4.34
C TRP A 62 5.61 -6.35 -3.27
N SER A 63 5.47 -7.25 -2.29
CA SER A 63 4.51 -7.07 -1.19
C SER A 63 5.15 -6.17 -0.16
N GLN A 64 4.61 -4.97 0.06
CA GLN A 64 5.18 -4.00 1.01
C GLN A 64 4.58 -4.18 2.40
N VAL A 65 3.25 -4.21 2.49
CA VAL A 65 2.50 -4.40 3.73
C VAL A 65 1.41 -5.42 3.49
N ARG A 66 1.21 -6.36 4.42
CA ARG A 66 0.11 -7.32 4.36
C ARG A 66 -0.29 -7.76 5.75
N TYR A 67 -1.57 -7.90 5.98
CA TYR A 67 -2.13 -8.46 7.22
C TYR A 67 -3.53 -9.00 6.98
N ALA A 68 -3.93 -9.91 7.86
CA ALA A 68 -5.18 -10.63 7.78
C ALA A 68 -6.05 -10.26 8.99
N THR A 69 -6.67 -9.08 8.92
CA THR A 69 -7.58 -8.55 9.95
C THR A 69 -8.73 -7.78 9.30
N PHE A 70 -9.74 -7.42 10.10
CA PHE A 70 -10.90 -6.64 9.64
C PHE A 70 -10.63 -5.14 9.69
N GLY A 71 -11.12 -4.43 8.69
CA GLY A 71 -10.88 -3.00 8.53
C GLY A 71 -11.43 -2.45 7.23
N PHE A 72 -11.06 -1.21 6.94
CA PHE A 72 -11.37 -0.55 5.67
C PHE A 72 -10.32 0.51 5.34
N GLY A 73 -10.22 0.87 4.07
CA GLY A 73 -9.33 1.93 3.60
C GLY A 73 -10.00 3.30 3.58
N LYS A 74 -9.22 4.36 3.79
CA LYS A 74 -9.59 5.76 3.52
C LYS A 74 -8.55 6.39 2.62
N LEU A 75 -9.01 6.98 1.53
CA LEU A 75 -8.20 7.75 0.58
C LEU A 75 -8.48 9.24 0.78
N TYR A 76 -7.44 10.04 0.87
CA TYR A 76 -7.48 11.49 1.00
C TYR A 76 -6.72 12.10 -0.16
N ILE A 77 -7.38 12.95 -0.95
CA ILE A 77 -6.74 13.76 -1.98
C ILE A 77 -6.59 15.15 -1.39
N HIS A 78 -5.36 15.53 -1.06
CA HIS A 78 -5.07 16.80 -0.38
C HIS A 78 -4.97 17.96 -1.37
N ASN A 79 -4.35 17.70 -2.52
CA ASN A 79 -4.20 18.65 -3.63
C ASN A 79 -3.80 17.89 -4.91
N GLU A 80 -3.39 18.61 -5.95
CA GLU A 80 -2.97 18.04 -7.25
C GLU A 80 -1.73 17.14 -7.18
N THR A 81 -0.91 17.25 -6.13
CA THR A 81 0.32 16.46 -5.96
C THR A 81 0.30 15.48 -4.79
N HIS A 82 -0.60 15.63 -3.83
CA HIS A 82 -0.58 14.85 -2.59
C HIS A 82 -1.83 13.98 -2.44
N LEU A 83 -1.60 12.67 -2.38
CA LEU A 83 -2.62 11.67 -2.11
C LEU A 83 -2.16 10.81 -0.92
N GLU A 84 -3.01 10.63 0.06
CA GLU A 84 -2.75 9.80 1.23
C GLU A 84 -3.76 8.66 1.31
N PHE A 85 -3.29 7.48 1.66
CA PHE A 85 -4.14 6.35 1.99
C PHE A 85 -3.80 5.88 3.41
N LYS A 86 -4.83 5.52 4.17
CA LYS A 86 -4.65 4.79 5.41
C LYS A 86 -5.71 3.72 5.60
N THR A 87 -5.35 2.63 6.27
CA THR A 87 -6.34 1.69 6.79
C THR A 87 -6.85 2.14 8.15
N ILE A 88 -8.06 1.69 8.47
CA ILE A 88 -8.65 1.75 9.80
C ILE A 88 -8.95 0.31 10.18
N LEU A 89 -8.29 -0.19 11.22
CA LEU A 89 -8.47 -1.56 11.70
C LEU A 89 -9.55 -1.58 12.78
N LEU A 90 -10.39 -2.62 12.77
CA LEU A 90 -11.48 -2.76 13.74
C LEU A 90 -11.04 -3.46 15.02
N ASP A 91 -9.91 -4.16 14.99
CA ASP A 91 -9.27 -4.70 16.19
C ASP A 91 -8.41 -3.61 16.85
N PRO A 92 -8.79 -3.13 18.05
CA PRO A 92 -8.05 -2.06 18.72
C PRO A 92 -6.64 -2.48 19.16
N THR A 93 -6.38 -3.79 19.28
CA THR A 93 -5.04 -4.29 19.63
C THR A 93 -4.05 -4.14 18.47
N LEU A 94 -4.54 -3.92 17.25
CA LEU A 94 -3.75 -3.75 16.03
C LEU A 94 -3.70 -2.30 15.55
N ALA A 95 -4.17 -1.33 16.33
CA ALA A 95 -4.23 0.07 15.90
C ALA A 95 -2.86 0.64 15.46
N ASP A 96 -1.77 0.16 16.05
CA ASP A 96 -0.40 0.56 15.68
C ASP A 96 0.12 -0.12 14.39
N GLU A 97 -0.62 -1.10 13.86
CA GLU A 97 -0.33 -1.80 12.59
C GLU A 97 -1.06 -1.20 11.38
N GLU A 98 -1.77 -0.08 11.56
CA GLU A 98 -2.39 0.64 10.44
C GLU A 98 -1.36 0.96 9.34
N ASP A 99 -1.70 0.60 8.11
CA ASP A 99 -0.90 1.05 6.98
C ASP A 99 -1.29 2.48 6.65
N ARG A 100 -0.30 3.36 6.57
CA ARG A 100 -0.47 4.76 6.19
C ARG A 100 0.66 5.15 5.27
N PHE A 101 0.30 5.56 4.05
CA PHE A 101 1.27 6.04 3.08
C PHE A 101 0.74 7.22 2.28
N MET A 102 1.66 8.02 1.75
CA MET A 102 1.41 9.18 0.92
C MET A 102 2.15 9.02 -0.41
N ILE A 103 1.49 9.37 -1.50
CA ILE A 103 2.10 9.58 -2.81
C ILE A 103 2.24 11.08 -2.99
N VAL A 104 3.47 11.54 -3.23
CA VAL A 104 3.77 12.92 -3.59
C VAL A 104 4.26 12.94 -5.03
N ARG A 105 3.50 13.61 -5.90
CA ARG A 105 3.88 13.82 -7.28
C ARG A 105 4.81 15.02 -7.40
N ASP A 106 5.99 14.79 -7.94
CA ASP A 106 6.95 15.83 -8.32
C ASP A 106 6.72 16.23 -9.80
N PHE A 107 7.07 17.47 -10.16
CA PHE A 107 6.93 18.06 -11.50
C PHE A 107 8.25 18.15 -12.24
#